data_AF-A0A1I7AGV2-F1
#
_entry.id   AF-A0A1I7AGV2-F1
#
_cell.length_a   1.000
_cell.length_b   1.000
_cell.length_c   1.000
_cell.angle_alpha   90.00
_cell.angle_beta   90.00
_cell.angle_gamma   90.00
#
_symmetry.space_group_name_H-M   'P 1'
#
loop_
_entity.id
_entity.type
_entity.pdbx_description
1 polymer ?
#
loop_
_entity_poly.entity_id
_entity_poly.type
_entity_poly.pdbx_seq_one_letter_code
_entity_poly.pdbx_strand_id
1 'polypeptide(L)'
;MTLLTPEQFAAAQKANFETLFGLTTKAFEGVEKLVELNLQVVKSTLAESQENAQRALSVKDAQELLALQASLAQPVAEKALSYGRHVYEIVSATQGEFTRVAEAQFEEQNRKVQSLVENVAKNAPAGSETAVAVLKSAITAANTTYETVHKATKQAVEIAESNFNAAATAASKAASQAAAQASRSAKKAV
;
A
#
# COMPACT_ATOMS: atom_id res chain seq x y z
N MET A 1 -28.65 -11.40 32.90
CA MET A 1 -28.39 -10.89 31.55
C MET A 1 -28.06 -9.41 31.66
N THR A 2 -26.81 -9.02 31.53
CA THR A 2 -26.45 -7.60 31.53
C THR A 2 -26.56 -7.11 30.10
N LEU A 3 -27.70 -6.51 29.78
CA LEU A 3 -27.88 -5.75 28.54
C LEU A 3 -26.86 -4.60 28.55
N LEU A 4 -26.20 -4.36 27.42
CA LEU A 4 -25.31 -3.21 27.22
C LEU A 4 -26.00 -1.95 27.73
N THR A 5 -25.35 -1.19 28.61
CA THR A 5 -25.99 0.02 29.13
C THR A 5 -26.16 1.04 28.00
N PRO A 6 -27.14 1.95 28.07
CA PRO A 6 -27.29 3.01 27.08
C PRO A 6 -25.98 3.80 26.86
N GLU A 7 -25.18 4.01 27.91
CA GLU A 7 -23.87 4.67 27.80
C GLU A 7 -22.86 3.83 27.00
N GLN A 8 -22.82 2.51 27.20
CA GLN A 8 -21.95 1.60 26.44
C GLN A 8 -22.34 1.55 24.96
N PHE A 9 -23.64 1.58 24.65
CA PHE A 9 -24.14 1.63 23.28
C PHE A 9 -23.77 2.96 22.60
N ALA A 10 -23.98 4.09 23.28
CA ALA A 10 -23.61 5.40 22.77
C ALA A 10 -22.09 5.52 22.54
N ALA A 11 -21.27 5.01 23.46
CA ALA A 11 -19.82 4.98 23.32
C ALA A 11 -19.37 4.12 22.13
N ALA A 12 -19.97 2.95 21.94
CA ALA A 12 -19.68 2.09 20.80
C ALA A 12 -20.02 2.78 19.46
N GLN A 13 -21.16 3.47 19.38
CA GLN A 13 -21.50 4.21 18.16
C GLN A 13 -20.57 5.38 17.89
N LYS A 14 -20.19 6.12 18.93
CA LYS A 14 -19.20 7.19 18.78
C LYS A 14 -17.88 6.65 18.23
N ALA A 15 -17.36 5.55 18.78
CA ALA A 15 -16.12 4.92 18.32
C ALA A 15 -16.22 4.44 16.86
N ASN A 16 -17.37 3.89 16.46
CA ASN A 16 -17.62 3.50 15.06
C ASN A 16 -17.59 4.71 14.11
N PHE A 17 -18.20 5.84 14.51
CA PHE A 17 -18.15 7.07 13.71
C PHE A 17 -16.75 7.66 13.63
N GLU A 18 -16.00 7.73 14.74
CA GLU A 18 -14.61 8.17 14.74
C GLU A 18 -13.75 7.31 13.81
N THR A 19 -13.95 6.00 13.85
CA THR A 19 -13.29 5.05 12.94
C THR A 19 -13.65 5.31 11.47
N LEU A 20 -14.94 5.45 11.17
CA LEU A 20 -15.41 5.73 9.80
C LEU A 20 -14.87 7.06 9.25
N PHE A 21 -14.90 8.12 10.05
CA PHE A 21 -14.36 9.42 9.65
C PHE A 21 -12.84 9.38 9.49
N GLY A 22 -12.13 8.67 10.37
CA GLY A 22 -10.69 8.46 10.25
C GLY A 22 -10.33 7.73 8.95
N LEU A 23 -10.99 6.62 8.65
CA LEU A 23 -10.76 5.85 7.41
C LEU A 23 -11.12 6.64 6.15
N THR A 24 -12.23 7.38 6.19
CA THR A 24 -12.64 8.24 5.08
C THR A 24 -11.60 9.34 4.83
N THR A 25 -11.11 9.98 5.90
CA THR A 25 -10.03 10.98 5.82
C THR A 25 -8.78 10.37 5.19
N LYS A 26 -8.37 9.17 5.61
CA LYS A 26 -7.22 8.46 5.00
C LYS A 26 -7.42 8.12 3.52
N ALA A 27 -8.63 7.73 3.14
CA ALA A 27 -8.96 7.52 1.73
C ALA A 27 -8.82 8.82 0.91
N PHE A 28 -9.32 9.94 1.43
CA PHE A 28 -9.16 11.25 0.78
C PHE A 28 -7.70 11.70 0.71
N GLU A 29 -6.90 11.53 1.76
CA GLU A 29 -5.46 11.80 1.73
C GLU A 29 -4.76 10.99 0.62
N GLY A 30 -5.17 9.73 0.39
CA GLY A 30 -4.68 8.91 -0.71
C GLY A 30 -5.03 9.48 -2.09
N VAL A 31 -6.25 9.96 -2.27
CA VAL A 31 -6.69 10.65 -3.50
C VAL A 31 -5.92 11.95 -3.72
N GLU A 32 -5.73 12.75 -2.68
CA GLU A 32 -4.93 13.99 -2.74
C GLU A 32 -3.51 13.72 -3.23
N LYS A 33 -2.85 12.68 -2.67
CA LYS A 33 -1.51 12.26 -3.12
C LYS A 33 -1.48 11.78 -4.57
N LEU A 34 -2.52 11.08 -5.03
CA LEU A 34 -2.62 10.69 -6.45
C LEU A 34 -2.77 11.92 -7.36
N VAL A 35 -3.58 12.90 -6.97
CA VAL A 35 -3.74 14.16 -7.72
C VAL A 35 -2.42 14.93 -7.74
N GLU A 36 -1.74 15.05 -6.60
CA GLU A 36 -0.44 15.69 -6.48
C GLU A 36 0.60 15.03 -7.39
N LEU A 37 0.68 13.68 -7.38
CA LEU A 37 1.55 12.92 -8.27
C LEU A 37 1.25 13.21 -9.75
N ASN A 38 -0.02 13.21 -10.15
CA ASN A 38 -0.41 13.53 -11.53
C ASN A 38 0.00 14.95 -11.93
N LEU A 39 -0.21 15.93 -11.04
CA LEU A 39 0.21 17.31 -11.28
C LEU A 39 1.73 17.43 -11.42
N GLN A 40 2.49 16.70 -10.59
CA GLN A 40 3.95 16.67 -10.68
C GLN A 40 4.42 16.10 -12.03
N VAL A 41 3.81 15.00 -12.49
CA VAL A 41 4.11 14.39 -13.79
C VAL A 41 3.78 15.34 -14.95
N VAL A 42 2.63 16.02 -14.89
CA VAL A 42 2.26 17.00 -15.93
C VAL A 42 3.26 18.15 -15.98
N LYS A 43 3.63 18.71 -14.81
CA LYS A 43 4.60 19.81 -14.73
C LYS A 43 5.98 19.40 -15.25
N SER A 44 6.48 18.22 -14.85
CA SER A 44 7.78 17.73 -15.32
C SER A 44 7.77 17.45 -16.83
N THR A 45 6.72 16.79 -17.32
CA THR A 45 6.57 16.49 -18.76
C THR A 45 6.50 17.76 -19.60
N LEU A 46 5.84 18.81 -19.11
CA LEU A 46 5.77 20.09 -19.82
C LEU A 46 7.15 20.78 -19.89
N ALA A 47 7.87 20.83 -18.76
CA ALA A 47 9.22 21.40 -18.71
C ALA A 47 10.19 20.65 -19.65
N GLU A 48 10.14 19.33 -19.64
CA GLU A 48 10.95 18.48 -20.52
C GLU A 48 10.55 18.62 -21.99
N SER A 49 9.26 18.80 -22.28
CA SER A 49 8.79 19.04 -23.65
C SER A 49 9.35 20.36 -24.18
N GLN A 50 9.41 21.40 -23.35
CA GLN A 50 10.04 22.68 -23.71
C GLN A 50 11.54 22.51 -23.98
N GLU A 51 12.26 21.79 -23.12
CA GLU A 51 13.69 21.50 -23.31
C GLU A 51 13.93 20.68 -24.59
N ASN A 52 13.14 19.64 -24.82
CA ASN A 52 13.24 18.78 -25.98
C ASN A 52 12.93 19.54 -27.28
N ALA A 53 11.97 20.48 -27.26
CA ALA A 53 11.71 21.36 -28.39
C ALA A 53 12.92 22.26 -28.70
N GLN A 54 13.56 22.84 -27.69
CA GLN A 54 14.78 23.65 -27.87
C GLN A 54 15.94 22.80 -28.42
N ARG A 55 16.12 21.58 -27.89
CA ARG A 55 17.13 20.63 -28.38
C ARG A 55 16.87 20.24 -29.83
N ALA A 56 15.62 19.95 -30.19
CA ALA A 56 15.23 19.62 -31.56
C ALA A 56 15.50 20.77 -32.54
N LEU A 57 15.23 22.02 -32.15
CA LEU A 57 15.53 23.20 -32.97
C LEU A 57 17.04 23.46 -33.12
N SER A 58 17.87 22.89 -32.27
CA SER A 58 19.33 23.06 -32.27
C SER A 58 20.08 21.96 -33.04
N VAL A 59 19.37 20.93 -33.52
CA VAL A 59 19.91 19.82 -34.30
C VAL A 59 20.38 20.31 -35.66
N LYS A 60 21.61 19.96 -36.05
CA LYS A 60 22.25 20.44 -37.28
C LYS A 60 22.16 19.46 -38.44
N ASP A 61 21.97 18.18 -38.15
CA ASP A 61 21.92 17.12 -39.16
C ASP A 61 21.05 15.93 -38.73
N ALA A 62 20.81 15.00 -39.65
CA ALA A 62 19.99 13.81 -39.41
C ALA A 62 20.61 12.86 -38.35
N GLN A 63 21.92 12.94 -38.13
CA GLN A 63 22.63 12.10 -37.16
C GLN A 63 22.39 12.63 -35.73
N GLU A 64 22.47 13.94 -35.52
CA GLU A 64 22.08 14.60 -34.27
C GLU A 64 20.59 14.39 -33.95
N LEU A 65 19.71 14.30 -34.97
CA LEU A 65 18.29 13.96 -34.79
C LEU A 65 18.08 12.53 -34.25
N LEU A 66 18.78 11.55 -34.82
CA LEU A 66 18.71 10.16 -34.36
C LEU A 66 19.30 10.00 -32.94
N ALA A 67 20.37 10.74 -32.63
CA ALA A 67 20.95 10.79 -31.30
C ALA A 67 19.97 11.42 -30.29
N LEU A 68 19.28 12.49 -30.68
CA LEU A 68 18.22 13.09 -29.86
C LEU A 68 17.10 12.08 -29.60
N GLN A 69 16.58 11.41 -30.62
CA GLN A 69 15.51 10.42 -30.46
C GLN A 69 15.91 9.25 -29.56
N ALA A 70 17.14 8.74 -29.70
CA ALA A 70 17.66 7.70 -28.81
C ALA A 70 17.76 8.18 -27.34
N SER A 71 18.15 9.44 -27.12
CA SER A 71 18.27 10.02 -25.76
C SER A 71 16.94 10.17 -25.03
N LEU A 72 15.81 10.18 -25.76
CA LEU A 72 14.47 10.35 -25.18
C LEU A 72 13.80 9.03 -24.79
N ALA A 73 14.24 7.89 -25.33
CA ALA A 73 13.56 6.60 -25.13
C ALA A 73 13.73 6.05 -23.69
N GLN A 74 14.94 6.16 -23.12
CA GLN A 74 15.23 5.65 -21.77
C GLN A 74 14.46 6.41 -20.66
N PRO A 75 14.47 7.76 -20.63
CA PRO A 75 13.77 8.52 -19.59
C PRO A 75 12.26 8.23 -19.50
N VAL A 76 11.59 7.94 -20.63
CA VAL A 76 10.15 7.65 -20.66
C VAL A 76 9.83 6.36 -19.91
N ALA A 77 10.61 5.30 -20.13
CA ALA A 77 10.41 4.03 -19.46
C ALA A 77 10.69 4.12 -17.95
N GLU A 78 11.75 4.82 -17.56
CA GLU A 78 12.08 5.06 -16.15
C GLU A 78 10.99 5.88 -15.44
N LYS A 79 10.41 6.87 -16.11
CA LYS A 79 9.30 7.68 -15.57
C LYS A 79 8.02 6.89 -15.43
N ALA A 80 7.64 6.09 -16.43
CA ALA A 80 6.47 5.23 -16.35
C ALA A 80 6.59 4.24 -15.18
N LEU A 81 7.79 3.69 -14.98
CA LEU A 81 8.09 2.82 -13.86
C LEU A 81 8.01 3.53 -12.51
N SER A 82 8.60 4.72 -12.42
CA SER A 82 8.56 5.56 -11.22
C SER A 82 7.12 5.94 -10.85
N TYR A 83 6.32 6.34 -11.84
CA TYR A 83 4.89 6.62 -11.64
C TYR A 83 4.15 5.39 -11.11
N GLY A 84 4.37 4.22 -11.71
CA GLY A 84 3.78 2.96 -11.23
C GLY A 84 4.17 2.63 -9.79
N ARG A 85 5.43 2.85 -9.41
CA ARG A 85 5.90 2.68 -8.03
C ARG A 85 5.22 3.65 -7.07
N HIS A 86 5.15 4.93 -7.40
CA HIS A 86 4.51 5.92 -6.54
C HIS A 86 3.01 5.67 -6.39
N VAL A 87 2.31 5.27 -7.45
CA VAL A 87 0.91 4.85 -7.36
C VAL A 87 0.78 3.65 -6.41
N TYR A 88 1.64 2.65 -6.55
CA TYR A 88 1.66 1.48 -5.67
C TYR A 88 1.89 1.88 -4.20
N GLU A 89 2.87 2.72 -3.92
CA GLU A 89 3.18 3.23 -2.57
C GLU A 89 2.00 3.97 -1.94
N ILE A 90 1.30 4.82 -2.70
CA ILE A 90 0.14 5.57 -2.20
C ILE A 90 -1.00 4.59 -1.84
N VAL A 91 -1.28 3.63 -2.72
CA VAL A 91 -2.35 2.65 -2.51
C VAL A 91 -2.02 1.71 -1.35
N SER A 92 -0.80 1.19 -1.29
CA SER A 92 -0.37 0.27 -0.22
C SER A 92 -0.32 0.96 1.14
N ALA A 93 0.15 2.22 1.21
CA ALA A 93 0.09 3.01 2.43
C ALA A 93 -1.35 3.21 2.91
N THR A 94 -2.27 3.52 1.99
CA THR A 94 -3.70 3.66 2.32
C THR A 94 -4.28 2.34 2.83
N GLN A 95 -4.02 1.21 2.17
CA GLN A 95 -4.46 -0.11 2.65
C GLN A 95 -3.86 -0.48 4.01
N GLY A 96 -2.62 -0.09 4.27
CA GLY A 96 -1.94 -0.28 5.55
C GLY A 96 -2.67 0.43 6.71
N GLU A 97 -3.18 1.63 6.49
CA GLU A 97 -4.00 2.35 7.48
C GLU A 97 -5.27 1.57 7.84
N PHE A 98 -5.99 1.05 6.83
CA PHE A 98 -7.20 0.26 7.04
C PHE A 98 -6.91 -1.03 7.80
N THR A 99 -5.81 -1.70 7.44
CA THR A 99 -5.37 -2.93 8.11
C THR A 99 -5.06 -2.66 9.58
N ARG A 100 -4.34 -1.58 9.88
CA ARG A 100 -4.01 -1.20 11.26
C ARG A 100 -5.24 -0.91 12.11
N VAL A 101 -6.23 -0.22 11.54
CA VAL A 101 -7.51 0.04 12.24
C VAL A 101 -8.25 -1.27 12.53
N ALA A 102 -8.26 -2.20 11.58
CA ALA A 102 -8.85 -3.52 11.79
C ALA A 102 -8.12 -4.34 12.88
N GLU A 103 -6.78 -4.31 12.89
CA GLU A 103 -5.95 -4.91 13.93
C GLU A 103 -6.26 -4.33 15.32
N ALA A 104 -6.30 -2.99 15.43
CA ALA A 104 -6.60 -2.31 16.68
C ALA A 104 -8.01 -2.68 17.21
N GLN A 105 -9.01 -2.74 16.33
CA GLN A 105 -10.36 -3.14 16.70
C GLN A 105 -10.43 -4.60 17.16
N PHE A 106 -9.72 -5.50 16.48
CA PHE A 106 -9.63 -6.90 16.86
C PHE A 106 -8.96 -7.06 18.23
N GLU A 107 -7.84 -6.38 18.48
CA GLU A 107 -7.18 -6.39 19.77
C GLU A 107 -8.10 -5.90 20.90
N GLU A 108 -8.81 -4.80 20.68
CA GLU A 108 -9.74 -4.26 21.67
C GLU A 108 -10.87 -5.25 22.00
N GLN A 109 -11.45 -5.88 20.98
CA GLN A 109 -12.49 -6.89 21.18
C GLN A 109 -11.96 -8.12 21.92
N ASN A 110 -10.76 -8.59 21.56
CA ASN A 110 -10.13 -9.71 22.24
C ASN A 110 -9.88 -9.39 23.72
N ARG A 111 -9.39 -8.19 24.06
CA ARG A 111 -9.24 -7.74 25.46
C ARG A 111 -10.58 -7.69 26.20
N LYS A 112 -11.63 -7.19 25.56
CA LYS A 112 -13.00 -7.17 26.14
C LYS A 112 -13.48 -8.58 26.44
N VAL A 113 -13.32 -9.52 25.50
CA VAL A 113 -13.70 -10.92 25.69
C VAL A 113 -12.89 -11.55 26.84
N GLN A 114 -11.57 -11.36 26.88
CA GLN A 114 -10.73 -11.87 27.98
C GLN A 114 -11.18 -11.33 29.34
N SER A 115 -11.44 -10.02 29.44
CA SER A 115 -11.98 -9.39 30.65
C SER A 115 -13.31 -10.01 31.08
N LEU A 116 -14.22 -10.27 30.14
CA LEU A 116 -15.49 -10.93 30.44
C LEU A 116 -15.28 -12.35 30.97
N VAL A 117 -14.37 -13.13 30.36
CA VAL A 117 -14.03 -14.48 30.82
C VAL A 117 -13.39 -14.47 32.19
N GLU A 118 -12.51 -13.53 32.48
CA GLU A 118 -11.92 -13.36 33.81
C GLU A 118 -12.97 -12.98 34.86
N ASN A 119 -13.89 -12.09 34.52
CA ASN A 119 -15.00 -11.72 35.41
C ASN A 119 -15.93 -12.90 35.67
N VAL A 120 -16.27 -13.68 34.63
CA VAL A 120 -17.05 -14.92 34.81
C VAL A 120 -16.29 -15.91 35.68
N ALA A 121 -15.00 -16.12 35.43
CA ALA A 121 -14.17 -17.03 36.22
C ALA A 121 -14.11 -16.64 37.72
N LYS A 122 -14.03 -15.34 38.01
CA LYS A 122 -13.98 -14.82 39.38
C LYS A 122 -15.32 -14.92 40.13
N ASN A 123 -16.43 -14.92 39.40
CA ASN A 123 -17.78 -14.92 39.97
C ASN A 123 -18.54 -16.24 39.73
N ALA A 124 -17.89 -17.26 39.17
CA ALA A 124 -18.54 -18.52 38.81
C ALA A 124 -18.82 -19.38 40.06
N PRO A 125 -19.97 -20.07 40.13
CA PRO A 125 -20.25 -21.05 41.17
C PRO A 125 -19.22 -22.20 41.14
N ALA A 126 -18.96 -22.81 42.30
CA ALA A 126 -18.12 -24.01 42.40
C ALA A 126 -18.60 -25.10 41.43
N GLY A 127 -17.67 -25.72 40.69
CA GLY A 127 -17.95 -26.72 39.65
C GLY A 127 -17.95 -26.20 38.22
N SER A 128 -17.72 -24.89 38.01
CA SER A 128 -17.68 -24.25 36.68
C SER A 128 -16.28 -24.19 36.05
N GLU A 129 -15.26 -24.72 36.73
CA GLU A 129 -13.84 -24.58 36.39
C GLU A 129 -13.51 -25.18 35.02
N THR A 130 -14.14 -26.31 34.67
CA THR A 130 -13.98 -26.96 33.37
C THR A 130 -14.55 -26.11 32.23
N ALA A 131 -15.71 -25.49 32.41
CA ALA A 131 -16.31 -24.63 31.38
C ALA A 131 -15.48 -23.36 31.14
N VAL A 132 -14.96 -22.75 32.22
CA VAL A 132 -14.05 -21.59 32.13
C VAL A 132 -12.74 -21.98 31.44
N ALA A 133 -12.19 -23.16 31.73
CA ALA A 133 -10.96 -23.65 31.09
C ALA A 133 -11.16 -23.89 29.57
N VAL A 134 -12.29 -24.46 29.16
CA VAL A 134 -12.64 -24.64 27.75
C VAL A 134 -12.75 -23.28 27.05
N LEU A 135 -13.41 -22.30 27.68
CA LEU A 135 -13.57 -20.97 27.11
C LEU A 135 -12.23 -20.23 26.93
N LYS A 136 -11.34 -20.29 27.94
CA LYS A 136 -9.98 -19.75 27.83
C LYS A 136 -9.20 -20.43 26.70
N SER A 137 -9.32 -21.75 26.57
CA SER A 137 -8.65 -22.52 25.52
C SER A 137 -9.15 -22.13 24.12
N ALA A 138 -10.46 -21.90 23.98
CA ALA A 138 -11.07 -21.43 22.73
C ALA A 138 -10.57 -20.02 22.34
N ILE A 139 -10.42 -19.10 23.30
CA ILE A 139 -9.84 -17.77 23.05
C ILE A 139 -8.38 -17.88 22.60
N THR A 140 -7.58 -18.70 23.27
CA THR A 140 -6.19 -18.93 22.87
C THR A 140 -6.08 -19.52 21.46
N ALA A 141 -6.94 -20.49 21.13
CA ALA A 141 -7.00 -21.07 19.79
C ALA A 141 -7.38 -20.02 18.74
N ALA A 142 -8.42 -19.22 18.99
CA ALA A 142 -8.84 -18.14 18.09
C ALA A 142 -7.73 -17.10 17.86
N ASN A 143 -7.04 -16.68 18.92
CA ASN A 143 -5.91 -15.75 18.82
C ASN A 143 -4.74 -16.36 18.02
N THR A 144 -4.44 -17.63 18.23
CA THR A 144 -3.38 -18.33 17.48
C THR A 144 -3.73 -18.43 15.99
N THR A 145 -4.99 -18.73 15.66
CA THR A 145 -5.47 -18.76 14.28
C THR A 145 -5.40 -17.37 13.64
N TYR A 146 -5.82 -16.31 14.36
CA TYR A 146 -5.71 -14.94 13.88
C TYR A 146 -4.25 -14.56 13.58
N GLU A 147 -3.32 -14.79 14.51
CA GLU A 147 -1.88 -14.55 14.32
C GLU A 147 -1.32 -15.31 13.12
N THR A 148 -1.76 -16.54 12.90
CA THR A 148 -1.33 -17.36 11.77
C THR A 148 -1.82 -16.78 10.44
N VAL A 149 -3.10 -16.43 10.36
CA VAL A 149 -3.69 -15.80 9.16
C VAL A 149 -3.04 -14.45 8.91
N HIS A 150 -2.89 -13.64 9.95
CA HIS A 150 -2.27 -12.32 9.87
C HIS A 150 -0.83 -12.39 9.34
N LYS A 151 -0.01 -13.32 9.84
CA LYS A 151 1.34 -13.57 9.33
C LYS A 151 1.34 -14.04 7.88
N ALA A 152 0.45 -14.96 7.52
CA ALA A 152 0.34 -15.44 6.15
C ALA A 152 -0.06 -14.31 5.18
N THR A 153 -0.98 -13.42 5.59
CA THR A 153 -1.36 -12.23 4.83
C THR A 153 -0.16 -11.29 4.66
N LYS A 154 0.59 -10.98 5.73
CA LYS A 154 1.80 -10.15 5.65
C LYS A 154 2.84 -10.74 4.69
N GLN A 155 3.12 -12.03 4.80
CA GLN A 155 4.05 -12.70 3.89
C GLN A 155 3.56 -12.65 2.43
N ALA A 156 2.26 -12.81 2.18
CA ALA A 156 1.71 -12.69 0.83
C ALA A 156 1.89 -11.27 0.25
N VAL A 157 1.73 -10.23 1.08
CA VAL A 157 2.00 -8.83 0.69
C VAL A 157 3.49 -8.63 0.39
N GLU A 158 4.39 -9.07 1.27
CA GLU A 158 5.85 -8.97 1.06
C GLU A 158 6.31 -9.68 -0.22
N ILE A 159 5.73 -10.85 -0.53
CA ILE A 159 5.99 -11.58 -1.78
C ILE A 159 5.48 -10.77 -2.99
N ALA A 160 4.29 -10.19 -2.90
CA ALA A 160 3.74 -9.35 -3.97
C ALA A 160 4.61 -8.10 -4.22
N GLU A 161 5.06 -7.43 -3.16
CA GLU A 161 5.99 -6.30 -3.22
C GLU A 161 7.32 -6.69 -3.88
N SER A 162 7.91 -7.80 -3.45
CA SER A 162 9.15 -8.32 -4.02
C SER A 162 9.01 -8.63 -5.51
N ASN A 163 7.92 -9.30 -5.91
CA ASN A 163 7.63 -9.61 -7.31
C ASN A 163 7.41 -8.36 -8.16
N PHE A 164 6.70 -7.37 -7.62
CA PHE A 164 6.53 -6.08 -8.28
C PHE A 164 7.86 -5.38 -8.50
N ASN A 165 8.71 -5.33 -7.47
CA ASN A 165 10.05 -4.73 -7.57
C ASN A 165 10.97 -5.47 -8.55
N ALA A 166 10.90 -6.79 -8.59
CA ALA A 166 11.64 -7.62 -9.55
C ALA A 166 11.16 -7.37 -10.99
N ALA A 167 9.85 -7.38 -11.23
CA ALA A 167 9.26 -7.08 -12.54
C ALA A 167 9.61 -5.65 -12.99
N ALA A 168 9.57 -4.70 -12.07
CA ALA A 168 9.94 -3.32 -12.33
C ALA A 168 11.42 -3.18 -12.73
N THR A 169 12.31 -3.89 -12.04
CA THR A 169 13.74 -3.93 -12.35
C THR A 169 14.00 -4.57 -13.71
N ALA A 170 13.31 -5.67 -14.04
CA ALA A 170 13.40 -6.31 -15.33
C ALA A 170 12.94 -5.39 -16.48
N ALA A 171 11.83 -4.67 -16.29
CA ALA A 171 11.32 -3.70 -17.26
C ALA A 171 12.32 -2.54 -17.47
N SER A 172 12.88 -1.99 -16.39
CA SER A 172 13.93 -0.96 -16.46
C SER A 172 15.15 -1.46 -17.26
N LYS A 173 15.64 -2.66 -16.96
CA LYS A 173 16.77 -3.27 -17.68
C LYS A 173 16.48 -3.47 -19.16
N ALA A 174 15.28 -3.92 -19.52
CA ALA A 174 14.86 -4.08 -20.91
C ALA A 174 14.83 -2.73 -21.63
N ALA A 175 14.33 -1.67 -20.99
CA ALA A 175 14.32 -0.32 -21.54
C ALA A 175 15.74 0.22 -21.78
N SER A 176 16.66 0.04 -20.82
CA SER A 176 18.07 0.44 -20.99
C SER A 176 18.74 -0.32 -22.14
N GLN A 177 18.43 -1.62 -22.32
CA GLN A 177 18.96 -2.41 -23.43
C GLN A 177 18.44 -1.92 -24.79
N ALA A 178 17.15 -1.59 -24.88
CA ALA A 178 16.56 -1.04 -26.10
C ALA A 178 17.19 0.33 -26.45
N ALA A 179 17.39 1.21 -25.47
CA ALA A 179 18.07 2.49 -25.66
C ALA A 179 19.53 2.33 -26.12
N ALA A 180 20.26 1.36 -25.54
CA ALA A 180 21.62 1.04 -25.95
C ALA A 180 21.69 0.48 -27.38
N GLN A 181 20.71 -0.34 -27.80
CA GLN A 181 20.61 -0.82 -29.18
C GLN A 181 20.31 0.31 -30.16
N ALA A 182 19.36 1.20 -29.85
CA ALA A 182 19.05 2.36 -30.69
C ALA A 182 20.29 3.27 -30.89
N SER A 183 21.04 3.52 -29.82
CA SER A 183 22.29 4.30 -29.86
C SER A 183 23.38 3.63 -30.70
N ARG A 184 23.48 2.30 -30.68
CA ARG A 184 24.43 1.55 -31.52
C ARG A 184 24.03 1.56 -33.01
N SER A 185 22.75 1.47 -33.30
CA SER A 185 22.23 1.58 -34.67
C SER A 185 22.48 2.97 -35.25
N ALA A 186 22.29 4.03 -34.45
CA ALA A 186 22.62 5.40 -34.85
C ALA A 186 24.12 5.59 -35.15
N LYS A 187 25.02 4.95 -34.38
CA LYS A 187 26.47 4.99 -34.64
C LYS A 187 26.93 4.20 -35.87
N LYS A 188 26.18 3.19 -36.32
CA LYS A 188 26.49 2.37 -37.50
C LYS A 188 25.97 2.95 -38.81
N ALA A 189 25.04 3.91 -38.74
CA ALA A 189 24.51 4.63 -39.90
C ALA A 189 25.39 5.82 -40.34
N VAL A 190 26.55 5.97 -39.69
CA VAL A 190 27.63 6.94 -39.94
C VAL A 190 28.81 6.18 -40.54
#